data_AF-A0A166DDA0-F1
#
_entry.id   AF-A0A166DDA0-F1
#
_cell.length_a   1.000
_cell.length_b   1.000
_cell.length_c   1.000
_cell.angle_alpha   90.00
_cell.angle_beta   90.00
_cell.angle_gamma   90.00
#
_symmetry.space_group_name_H-M   'P 1'
#
loop_
_entity.id
_entity.type
_entity.pdbx_description
1 polymer ?
#
loop_
_entity_poly.entity_id
_entity_poly.type
_entity_poly.pdbx_seq_one_letter_code
_entity_poly.pdbx_strand_id
1 'polypeptide(L)'
;MQDLTTVPPARVPSPDTIRHRKAAGKNLTYLGPGDTIGEGDSDLVLDLLPAAFADQAFRQLQEEVQWAVMHHRGSEVPRLVAVQGQVAFDGSFPIYRHPADESPPLLPFTPTVLLIKEHVERVLNHPVNHVLIQLYRGGTDYISPHADKTIDVVHGSKIVNVSLGAERLMILRTKKDAALEPATIEPTKMGSVRNAQRIPLPHNSMFVLGLETNAKWLHGIRQDKRLPTEKTPSEVAFDGARISLTFRRIGTFLTADQSLIYGQGATGKTLETARPVINGVEDETNRLIMGFGNENQRSDFDWEAEYGRGSDVLHFVNEAAPAS
;
A
#
# COMPACT_ATOMS: atom_id res chain seq x y z
N MET A 1 15.47 41.52 8.33
CA MET A 1 14.11 41.20 8.82
C MET A 1 13.15 41.38 7.66
N GLN A 2 12.85 40.30 6.94
CA GLN A 2 11.69 40.22 6.06
C GLN A 2 11.06 38.85 6.34
N ASP A 3 9.83 38.93 6.82
CA ASP A 3 8.99 37.83 7.27
C ASP A 3 8.44 37.10 6.04
N LEU A 4 8.77 35.81 5.91
CA LEU A 4 8.30 34.91 4.85
C LEU A 4 7.49 33.80 5.50
N THR A 5 6.35 34.15 6.07
CA THR A 5 5.35 33.16 6.51
C THR A 5 3.97 33.58 6.01
N THR A 6 3.54 33.00 4.89
CA THR A 6 2.17 32.53 4.62
C THR A 6 2.12 31.97 3.19
N VAL A 7 2.28 30.66 3.05
CA VAL A 7 1.88 29.95 1.83
C VAL A 7 0.35 29.85 1.88
N PRO A 8 -0.39 30.33 0.86
CA PRO A 8 -1.85 30.23 0.87
C PRO A 8 -2.28 28.76 0.77
N PRO A 9 -3.45 28.40 1.35
CA PRO A 9 -3.97 27.03 1.26
C PRO A 9 -4.12 26.62 -0.20
N ALA A 10 -3.75 25.36 -0.49
CA ALA A 10 -3.92 24.77 -1.81
C ALA A 10 -5.36 24.98 -2.29
N ARG A 11 -5.52 25.63 -3.45
CA ARG A 11 -6.82 25.77 -4.10
C ARG A 11 -7.32 24.38 -4.47
N VAL A 12 -8.47 24.00 -3.93
CA VAL A 12 -9.26 22.85 -4.41
C VAL A 12 -9.61 23.11 -5.88
N PRO A 13 -9.15 22.29 -6.84
CA PRO A 13 -9.57 22.41 -8.23
C PRO A 13 -11.07 22.13 -8.34
N SER A 14 -11.78 22.90 -9.18
CA SER A 14 -13.20 22.69 -9.44
C SER A 14 -13.49 21.28 -9.98
N PRO A 15 -14.61 20.65 -9.59
CA PRO A 15 -14.96 19.28 -9.97
C PRO A 15 -15.51 19.26 -11.40
N ASP A 16 -14.66 19.38 -12.41
CA ASP A 16 -15.09 19.34 -13.81
C ASP A 16 -14.09 18.58 -14.70
N THR A 17 -13.83 17.32 -14.38
CA THR A 17 -13.35 16.33 -15.38
C THR A 17 -13.72 14.87 -15.11
N ILE A 18 -14.38 14.51 -13.99
CA ILE A 18 -14.96 13.18 -13.83
C ILE A 18 -16.32 13.14 -14.55
N ARG A 19 -16.30 12.98 -15.88
CA ARG A 19 -17.52 12.67 -16.63
C ARG A 19 -18.06 11.33 -16.14
N HIS A 20 -19.17 11.36 -15.41
CA HIS A 20 -19.99 10.20 -15.08
C HIS A 20 -20.46 9.50 -16.37
N ARG A 21 -19.68 8.54 -16.89
CA ARG A 21 -20.14 7.65 -17.96
C ARG A 21 -20.98 6.52 -17.35
N LYS A 22 -22.29 6.60 -17.54
CA LYS A 22 -23.19 5.44 -17.40
C LYS A 22 -22.82 4.41 -18.47
N ALA A 23 -22.09 3.36 -18.10
CA ALA A 23 -22.00 2.17 -18.93
C ALA A 23 -23.38 1.51 -19.00
N ALA A 24 -23.83 1.14 -20.20
CA ALA A 24 -25.10 0.47 -20.40
C ALA A 24 -25.17 -0.83 -19.57
N GLY A 25 -26.11 -0.92 -18.63
CA GLY A 25 -26.55 -2.18 -18.02
C GLY A 25 -26.32 -2.37 -16.52
N LYS A 26 -25.45 -1.59 -15.86
CA LYS A 26 -25.35 -1.51 -14.38
C LYS A 26 -24.88 -0.11 -14.01
N ASN A 27 -25.57 0.59 -13.10
CA ASN A 27 -25.08 1.86 -12.53
C ASN A 27 -23.77 1.57 -11.78
N LEU A 28 -22.64 1.68 -12.46
CA LEU A 28 -21.32 1.59 -11.86
C LEU A 28 -20.95 3.01 -11.40
N THR A 29 -21.08 3.25 -10.10
CA THR A 29 -20.65 4.51 -9.49
C THR A 29 -19.14 4.43 -9.23
N TYR A 30 -18.41 5.41 -9.76
CA TYR A 30 -17.00 5.64 -9.44
C TYR A 30 -16.94 6.68 -8.32
N LEU A 31 -16.08 6.45 -7.33
CA LEU A 31 -15.87 7.38 -6.22
C LEU A 31 -14.66 8.28 -6.51
N GLY A 32 -14.76 9.55 -6.14
CA GLY A 32 -13.74 10.58 -6.29
C GLY A 32 -13.49 11.36 -4.99
N PRO A 33 -12.82 12.52 -5.07
CA PRO A 33 -12.55 13.35 -3.90
C PRO A 33 -13.83 13.80 -3.19
N GLY A 34 -13.87 13.66 -1.87
CA GLY A 34 -15.02 14.04 -1.02
C GLY A 34 -16.11 12.98 -0.88
N ASP A 35 -16.05 11.87 -1.62
CA ASP A 35 -16.96 10.74 -1.42
C ASP A 35 -16.58 9.93 -0.18
N THR A 36 -17.55 9.27 0.46
CA THR A 36 -17.29 8.32 1.55
C THR A 36 -16.70 7.02 1.00
N ILE A 37 -15.40 6.81 1.23
CA ILE A 37 -14.68 5.62 0.78
C ILE A 37 -14.42 4.67 1.96
N GLY A 38 -14.64 3.37 1.75
CA GLY A 38 -14.46 2.34 2.76
C GLY A 38 -15.36 2.55 3.98
N GLU A 39 -14.74 2.65 5.14
CA GLU A 39 -15.39 2.97 6.44
C GLU A 39 -15.52 4.47 6.68
N GLY A 40 -15.16 5.32 5.72
CA GLY A 40 -15.18 6.78 5.84
C GLY A 40 -13.88 7.37 6.38
N ASP A 41 -12.84 6.55 6.57
CA ASP A 41 -11.51 6.97 7.02
C ASP A 41 -10.46 6.97 5.89
N SER A 42 -10.94 6.96 4.65
CA SER A 42 -10.19 6.87 3.39
C SER A 42 -10.58 7.98 2.42
N ASP A 43 -9.60 8.50 1.68
CA ASP A 43 -9.77 9.68 0.82
C ASP A 43 -8.99 9.57 -0.49
N LEU A 44 -9.44 10.29 -1.51
CA LEU A 44 -8.71 10.51 -2.76
C LEU A 44 -8.31 11.98 -2.89
N VAL A 45 -7.01 12.22 -3.02
CA VAL A 45 -6.43 13.53 -3.31
C VAL A 45 -5.95 13.54 -4.76
N LEU A 46 -6.32 14.58 -5.50
CA LEU A 46 -5.86 14.82 -6.86
C LEU A 46 -4.81 15.95 -6.86
N ASP A 47 -4.00 15.98 -7.91
CA ASP A 47 -2.97 17.00 -8.11
C ASP A 47 -2.00 17.13 -6.92
N LEU A 48 -1.55 15.99 -6.39
CA LEU A 48 -0.69 15.93 -5.20
C LEU A 48 0.58 16.79 -5.35
N LEU A 49 1.23 16.64 -6.50
CA LEU A 49 2.50 17.28 -6.83
C LEU A 49 2.25 18.52 -7.70
N PRO A 50 3.10 19.56 -7.59
CA PRO A 50 3.12 20.65 -8.54
C PRO A 50 3.25 20.13 -9.98
N ALA A 51 2.48 20.69 -10.92
CA ALA A 51 2.40 20.18 -12.29
C ALA A 51 3.77 19.98 -12.96
N ALA A 52 4.66 20.99 -12.84
CA ALA A 52 6.02 20.91 -13.39
C ALA A 52 6.85 19.73 -12.86
N PHE A 53 6.60 19.32 -11.61
CA PHE A 53 7.25 18.15 -11.03
C PHE A 53 6.56 16.85 -11.46
N ALA A 54 5.23 16.80 -11.46
CA ALA A 54 4.45 15.63 -11.89
C ALA A 54 4.80 15.16 -13.31
N ASP A 55 5.00 16.11 -14.24
CA ASP A 55 5.37 15.87 -15.64
C ASP A 55 6.70 15.11 -15.81
N GLN A 56 7.60 15.21 -14.83
CA GLN A 56 8.93 14.62 -14.87
C GLN A 56 9.08 13.43 -13.91
N ALA A 57 8.32 13.42 -12.81
CA ALA A 57 8.43 12.45 -11.73
C ALA A 57 8.29 11.01 -12.22
N PHE A 58 7.40 10.73 -13.18
CA PHE A 58 7.27 9.37 -13.73
C PHE A 58 8.57 8.87 -14.37
N ARG A 59 9.20 9.69 -15.23
CA ARG A 59 10.45 9.31 -15.92
C ARG A 59 11.61 9.23 -14.94
N GLN A 60 11.72 10.20 -14.03
CA GLN A 60 12.76 10.20 -13.00
C GLN A 60 12.68 8.94 -12.13
N LEU A 61 11.49 8.54 -11.69
CA LEU A 61 11.32 7.28 -10.94
C LEU A 61 11.68 6.05 -11.76
N GLN A 62 11.34 6.00 -13.06
CA GLN A 62 11.75 4.88 -13.91
C GLN A 62 13.27 4.72 -13.97
N GLU A 63 14.01 5.83 -13.98
CA GLU A 63 15.47 5.86 -14.07
C GLU A 63 16.17 5.67 -12.71
N GLU A 64 15.66 6.31 -11.65
CA GLU A 64 16.28 6.31 -10.31
C GLU A 64 16.02 5.02 -9.53
N VAL A 65 14.86 4.39 -9.70
CA VAL A 65 14.44 3.24 -8.89
C VAL A 65 15.10 1.96 -9.40
N GLN A 66 15.72 1.21 -8.48
CA GLN A 66 16.28 -0.10 -8.77
C GLN A 66 15.18 -1.17 -8.76
N TRP A 67 14.64 -1.46 -9.95
CA TRP A 67 13.54 -2.41 -10.12
C TRP A 67 13.98 -3.87 -9.97
N ALA A 68 13.23 -4.63 -9.19
CA ALA A 68 13.42 -6.06 -8.96
C ALA A 68 12.17 -6.87 -9.35
N VAL A 69 12.37 -8.14 -9.68
CA VAL A 69 11.31 -9.14 -9.80
C VAL A 69 11.12 -9.78 -8.43
N MET A 70 9.88 -9.90 -7.97
CA MET A 70 9.55 -10.54 -6.69
C MET A 70 8.74 -11.81 -6.95
N HIS A 71 8.96 -12.82 -6.11
CA HIS A 71 8.22 -14.07 -6.15
C HIS A 71 7.26 -14.17 -4.97
N HIS A 72 6.09 -14.76 -5.21
CA HIS A 72 5.13 -15.09 -4.18
C HIS A 72 4.54 -16.46 -4.47
N ARG A 73 4.72 -17.41 -3.53
CA ARG A 73 4.30 -18.81 -3.68
C ARG A 73 4.90 -19.46 -4.92
N GLY A 74 6.17 -19.19 -5.20
CA GLY A 74 6.91 -19.76 -6.34
C GLY A 74 6.51 -19.23 -7.72
N SER A 75 5.74 -18.14 -7.81
CA SER A 75 5.43 -17.45 -9.07
C SER A 75 5.86 -15.99 -9.03
N GLU A 76 6.38 -15.47 -10.14
CA GLU A 76 6.66 -14.06 -10.29
C GLU A 76 5.39 -13.23 -10.09
N VAL A 77 5.48 -12.16 -9.30
CA VAL A 77 4.40 -11.19 -9.24
C VAL A 77 4.37 -10.41 -10.57
N PRO A 78 3.18 -10.12 -11.12
CA PRO A 78 3.05 -9.48 -12.43
C PRO A 78 3.20 -7.96 -12.31
N ARG A 79 4.38 -7.51 -11.86
CA ARG A 79 4.83 -6.12 -11.70
C ARG A 79 6.28 -6.11 -11.21
N LEU A 80 7.04 -5.07 -11.55
CA LEU A 80 8.34 -4.86 -10.92
C LEU A 80 8.16 -4.13 -9.60
N VAL A 81 9.05 -4.37 -8.64
CA VAL A 81 8.97 -3.81 -7.30
C VAL A 81 10.32 -3.21 -6.87
N ALA A 82 10.27 -2.28 -5.93
CA ALA A 82 11.43 -1.80 -5.19
C ALA A 82 10.98 -1.37 -3.79
N VAL A 83 11.88 -1.42 -2.81
CA VAL A 83 11.61 -0.95 -1.46
C VAL A 83 12.61 0.15 -1.14
N GLN A 84 12.10 1.28 -0.66
CA GLN A 84 12.96 2.36 -0.16
C GLN A 84 12.51 2.81 1.23
N GLY A 85 13.43 3.35 2.01
CA GLY A 85 13.11 3.85 3.34
C GLY A 85 14.20 4.75 3.94
N GLN A 86 13.89 5.21 5.14
CA GLN A 86 14.81 6.02 5.93
C GLN A 86 15.83 5.14 6.63
N VAL A 87 17.11 5.33 6.32
CA VAL A 87 18.23 4.72 7.03
C VAL A 87 18.73 5.71 8.09
N ALA A 88 18.80 5.28 9.35
CA ALA A 88 19.27 6.09 10.46
C ALA A 88 20.80 6.22 10.47
N PHE A 89 21.32 7.12 11.31
CA PHE A 89 22.77 7.36 11.42
C PHE A 89 23.55 6.12 11.88
N ASP A 90 22.94 5.29 12.74
CA ASP A 90 23.49 4.01 13.20
C ASP A 90 23.30 2.87 12.18
N GLY A 91 22.76 3.17 11.01
CA GLY A 91 22.47 2.22 9.94
C GLY A 91 21.19 1.40 10.14
N SER A 92 20.45 1.59 11.24
CA SER A 92 19.15 0.93 11.41
C SER A 92 18.11 1.45 10.42
N PHE A 93 17.14 0.61 10.06
CA PHE A 93 16.15 0.94 9.04
C PHE A 93 14.80 0.23 9.28
N PRO A 94 13.67 0.78 8.78
CA PRO A 94 12.36 0.20 8.99
C PRO A 94 12.14 -1.08 8.16
N ILE A 95 11.40 -2.04 8.71
CA ILE A 95 11.01 -3.26 7.99
C ILE A 95 9.48 -3.41 7.94
N TYR A 96 8.94 -3.65 6.74
CA TYR A 96 7.53 -3.98 6.54
C TYR A 96 7.40 -5.45 6.16
N ARG A 97 6.83 -6.26 7.06
CA ARG A 97 6.68 -7.70 6.84
C ARG A 97 5.31 -8.03 6.29
N HIS A 98 5.30 -8.90 5.28
CA HIS A 98 4.10 -9.45 4.65
C HIS A 98 4.39 -10.88 4.17
N PRO A 99 3.36 -11.70 3.87
CA PRO A 99 3.58 -13.09 3.47
C PRO A 99 4.09 -13.17 2.03
N ALA A 100 5.37 -12.90 1.80
CA ALA A 100 6.08 -13.17 0.56
C ALA A 100 7.28 -14.06 0.83
N ASP A 101 7.70 -14.79 -0.21
CA ASP A 101 8.82 -15.72 -0.11
C ASP A 101 10.11 -14.92 0.16
N GLU A 102 10.28 -13.81 -0.56
CA GLU A 102 11.36 -12.83 -0.40
C GLU A 102 10.85 -11.41 -0.66
N SER A 103 11.45 -10.42 0.01
CA SER A 103 11.24 -9.00 -0.28
C SER A 103 12.54 -8.38 -0.81
N PRO A 104 12.49 -7.44 -1.78
CA PRO A 104 13.67 -6.71 -2.18
C PRO A 104 14.33 -6.01 -0.98
N PRO A 105 15.66 -5.81 -1.00
CA PRO A 105 16.33 -5.05 0.05
C PRO A 105 15.78 -3.63 0.12
N LEU A 106 15.72 -3.08 1.33
CA LEU A 106 15.41 -1.67 1.51
C LEU A 106 16.60 -0.82 1.12
N LEU A 107 16.40 0.09 0.17
CA LEU A 107 17.39 1.08 -0.24
C LEU A 107 17.04 2.46 0.36
N PRO A 108 18.02 3.39 0.47
CA PRO A 108 17.70 4.77 0.79
C PRO A 108 16.72 5.38 -0.24
N PHE A 109 15.91 6.34 0.20
CA PHE A 109 15.05 7.09 -0.71
C PHE A 109 15.85 7.80 -1.81
N THR A 110 15.41 7.68 -3.07
CA THR A 110 15.98 8.48 -4.16
C THR A 110 15.49 9.94 -4.08
N PRO A 111 16.15 10.90 -4.77
CA PRO A 111 15.75 12.30 -4.73
C PRO A 111 14.28 12.54 -5.10
N THR A 112 13.78 11.87 -6.14
CA THR A 112 12.37 12.02 -6.55
C THR A 112 11.41 11.45 -5.51
N VAL A 113 11.76 10.33 -4.86
CA VAL A 113 10.93 9.74 -3.80
C VAL A 113 10.90 10.61 -2.54
N LEU A 114 12.01 11.27 -2.18
CA LEU A 114 12.06 12.22 -1.07
C LEU A 114 11.13 13.41 -1.29
N LEU A 115 11.13 13.99 -2.50
CA LEU A 115 10.21 15.10 -2.82
C LEU A 115 8.74 14.66 -2.74
N ILE A 116 8.40 13.51 -3.32
CA ILE A 116 7.02 12.97 -3.23
C ILE A 116 6.65 12.73 -1.76
N LYS A 117 7.56 12.17 -0.96
CA LYS A 117 7.38 11.94 0.47
C LYS A 117 7.02 13.23 1.21
N GLU A 118 7.70 14.34 0.96
CA GLU A 118 7.39 15.64 1.59
C GLU A 118 5.96 16.10 1.29
N HIS A 119 5.48 15.88 0.06
CA HIS A 119 4.09 16.19 -0.31
C HIS A 119 3.09 15.26 0.39
N VAL A 120 3.40 13.97 0.49
CA VAL A 120 2.59 13.00 1.23
C VAL A 120 2.49 13.38 2.70
N GLU A 121 3.61 13.67 3.37
CA GLU A 121 3.61 14.01 4.80
C GLU A 121 2.85 15.31 5.10
N ARG A 122 2.89 16.28 4.19
CA ARG A 122 2.11 17.51 4.30
C ARG A 122 0.60 17.25 4.25
N VAL A 123 0.16 16.34 3.38
CA VAL A 123 -1.26 15.95 3.29
C VAL A 123 -1.68 15.12 4.50
N LEU A 124 -0.83 14.19 4.94
CA LEU A 124 -1.12 13.30 6.06
C LEU A 124 -1.05 13.96 7.43
N ASN A 125 -0.30 15.07 7.55
CA ASN A 125 0.05 15.68 8.82
C ASN A 125 0.75 14.70 9.80
N HIS A 126 1.48 13.71 9.26
CA HIS A 126 2.32 12.79 10.01
C HIS A 126 3.45 12.26 9.12
N PRO A 127 4.58 11.81 9.70
CA PRO A 127 5.68 11.31 8.89
C PRO A 127 5.40 9.92 8.31
N VAL A 128 6.13 9.57 7.26
CA VAL A 128 6.28 8.22 6.71
C VAL A 128 7.77 7.92 6.57
N ASN A 129 8.19 6.66 6.64
CA ASN A 129 9.62 6.30 6.63
C ASN A 129 9.94 5.10 5.73
N HIS A 130 8.94 4.55 5.05
CA HIS A 130 9.06 3.39 4.18
C HIS A 130 8.14 3.54 2.98
N VAL A 131 8.57 3.06 1.81
CA VAL A 131 7.76 2.99 0.59
C VAL A 131 7.99 1.69 -0.17
N LEU A 132 6.89 1.04 -0.55
CA LEU A 132 6.90 -0.01 -1.57
C LEU A 132 6.55 0.62 -2.92
N ILE A 133 7.47 0.55 -3.88
CA ILE A 133 7.31 1.09 -5.23
C ILE A 133 6.99 -0.06 -6.17
N GLN A 134 5.98 0.10 -7.01
CA GLN A 134 5.53 -0.95 -7.93
C GLN A 134 5.32 -0.37 -9.33
N LEU A 135 5.99 -0.93 -10.33
CA LEU A 135 5.81 -0.59 -11.73
C LEU A 135 4.90 -1.63 -12.39
N TYR A 136 3.70 -1.18 -12.76
CA TYR A 136 2.78 -1.87 -13.64
C TYR A 136 3.16 -1.48 -15.06
N ARG A 137 3.69 -2.41 -15.85
CA ARG A 137 4.18 -2.17 -17.22
C ARG A 137 3.04 -1.98 -18.23
N GLY A 138 1.82 -2.37 -17.86
CA GLY A 138 0.64 -2.25 -18.69
C GLY A 138 -0.64 -2.72 -17.99
N GLY A 139 -1.74 -2.80 -18.74
CA GLY A 139 -3.05 -3.24 -18.24
C GLY A 139 -3.12 -4.71 -17.80
N THR A 140 -2.12 -5.54 -18.15
CA THR A 140 -2.03 -6.96 -17.77
C THR A 140 -1.41 -7.18 -16.41
N ASP A 141 -0.56 -6.27 -15.95
CA ASP A 141 0.04 -6.28 -14.60
C ASP A 141 -1.03 -5.97 -13.56
N TYR A 142 -1.05 -6.66 -12.41
CA TYR A 142 -2.14 -6.56 -11.44
C TYR A 142 -1.68 -6.85 -10.00
N ILE A 143 -2.56 -6.55 -9.04
CA ILE A 143 -2.43 -7.00 -7.65
C ILE A 143 -3.79 -7.51 -7.17
N SER A 144 -3.81 -8.77 -6.71
CA SER A 144 -5.03 -9.43 -6.23
C SER A 144 -5.60 -8.72 -5.00
N PRO A 145 -6.91 -8.88 -4.70
CA PRO A 145 -7.51 -8.32 -3.49
C PRO A 145 -6.78 -8.77 -2.22
N HIS A 146 -6.34 -7.82 -1.41
CA HIS A 146 -5.62 -8.04 -0.15
C HIS A 146 -5.87 -6.89 0.83
N ALA A 147 -5.52 -7.11 2.10
CA ALA A 147 -5.32 -6.06 3.08
C ALA A 147 -3.82 -5.97 3.41
N ASP A 148 -3.33 -4.74 3.59
CA ASP A 148 -1.97 -4.49 4.05
C ASP A 148 -1.80 -4.99 5.48
N LYS A 149 -0.60 -5.45 5.82
CA LYS A 149 -0.31 -6.03 7.14
C LYS A 149 0.07 -4.96 8.14
N THR A 150 -0.64 -4.91 9.25
CA THR A 150 -0.51 -3.78 10.19
C THR A 150 0.44 -4.05 11.36
N ILE A 151 1.03 -5.24 11.47
CA ILE A 151 1.98 -5.59 12.54
C ILE A 151 3.11 -4.53 12.68
N ASP A 152 3.64 -4.06 11.55
CA ASP A 152 4.75 -3.10 11.52
C ASP A 152 4.30 -1.65 11.28
N VAL A 153 3.02 -1.42 10.95
CA VAL A 153 2.49 -0.08 10.65
C VAL A 153 2.11 0.61 11.95
N VAL A 154 2.66 1.80 12.19
CA VAL A 154 2.42 2.57 13.42
C VAL A 154 0.92 2.82 13.62
N HIS A 155 0.41 2.50 14.82
CA HIS A 155 -0.98 2.75 15.18
C HIS A 155 -1.39 4.21 14.93
N GLY A 156 -2.60 4.40 14.41
CA GLY A 156 -3.16 5.71 14.07
C GLY A 156 -2.53 6.40 12.85
N SER A 157 -1.53 5.80 12.20
CA SER A 157 -1.02 6.28 10.92
C SER A 157 -1.89 5.82 9.74
N LYS A 158 -1.66 6.39 8.56
CA LYS A 158 -2.33 6.00 7.31
C LYS A 158 -1.37 5.29 6.36
N ILE A 159 -1.93 4.46 5.48
CA ILE A 159 -1.22 3.86 4.35
C ILE A 159 -1.59 4.67 3.12
N VAL A 160 -0.62 5.05 2.29
CA VAL A 160 -0.87 5.97 1.17
C VAL A 160 -0.35 5.42 -0.13
N ASN A 161 -1.17 5.44 -1.17
CA ASN A 161 -0.80 5.05 -2.51
C ASN A 161 -0.76 6.27 -3.45
N VAL A 162 0.43 6.73 -3.81
CA VAL A 162 0.63 7.74 -4.85
C VAL A 162 0.70 7.06 -6.21
N SER A 163 -0.01 7.61 -7.20
CA SER A 163 -0.11 7.07 -8.56
C SER A 163 0.46 8.06 -9.58
N LEU A 164 1.45 7.60 -10.35
CA LEU A 164 2.00 8.33 -11.49
C LEU A 164 1.93 7.43 -12.72
N GLY A 165 1.42 7.97 -13.82
CA GLY A 165 1.36 7.26 -15.10
C GLY A 165 -0.07 7.02 -15.57
N ALA A 166 -0.29 5.92 -16.28
CA ALA A 166 -1.61 5.48 -16.71
C ALA A 166 -2.59 5.34 -15.54
N GLU A 167 -3.82 5.83 -15.74
CA GLU A 167 -4.91 5.68 -14.79
C GLU A 167 -5.24 4.19 -14.59
N ARG A 168 -5.42 3.78 -13.33
CA ARG A 168 -5.87 2.43 -12.98
C ARG A 168 -7.00 2.47 -11.99
N LEU A 169 -7.87 1.47 -12.06
CA LEU A 169 -9.02 1.38 -11.18
C LEU A 169 -8.69 0.57 -9.93
N MET A 170 -8.69 1.23 -8.77
CA MET A 170 -8.68 0.57 -7.47
C MET A 170 -10.07 0.04 -7.14
N ILE A 171 -10.10 -1.22 -6.72
CA ILE A 171 -11.32 -1.90 -6.28
C ILE A 171 -11.19 -2.15 -4.78
N LEU A 172 -12.06 -1.54 -3.97
CA LEU A 172 -12.30 -1.97 -2.60
C LEU A 172 -13.44 -2.99 -2.59
N ARG A 173 -13.34 -4.03 -1.76
CA ARG A 173 -14.40 -5.00 -1.55
C ARG A 173 -14.41 -5.45 -0.09
N THR A 174 -15.56 -5.46 0.56
CA THR A 174 -15.64 -5.96 1.94
C THR A 174 -15.14 -7.40 2.07
N LYS A 175 -14.58 -7.72 3.24
CA LYS A 175 -14.23 -9.09 3.62
C LYS A 175 -15.47 -9.99 3.69
N LYS A 176 -15.27 -11.30 3.72
CA LYS A 176 -16.38 -12.26 3.55
C LYS A 176 -17.37 -12.21 4.72
N ASP A 177 -16.82 -12.13 5.92
CA ASP A 177 -17.51 -12.11 7.20
C ASP A 177 -18.23 -10.79 7.45
N ALA A 178 -17.67 -9.65 7.03
CA ALA A 178 -18.34 -8.35 7.07
C ALA A 178 -19.61 -8.28 6.22
N ALA A 179 -19.78 -9.19 5.25
CA ALA A 179 -20.99 -9.28 4.44
C ALA A 179 -22.06 -10.18 5.07
N LEU A 180 -21.78 -10.86 6.18
CA LEU A 180 -22.76 -11.62 6.94
C LEU A 180 -23.38 -10.67 7.95
N GLU A 181 -24.57 -10.13 7.66
CA GLU A 181 -25.37 -9.37 8.63
C GLU A 181 -25.53 -10.17 9.94
N PRO A 182 -25.59 -9.52 11.12
CA PRO A 182 -25.99 -10.17 12.36
C PRO A 182 -27.37 -10.83 12.15
N ALA A 183 -27.55 -12.02 12.70
CA ALA A 183 -28.69 -12.91 12.49
C ALA A 183 -30.04 -12.37 13.04
N THR A 184 -30.54 -11.24 12.54
CA THR A 184 -31.85 -10.67 12.93
C THR A 184 -32.89 -10.63 11.81
N ILE A 185 -32.60 -11.11 10.60
CA ILE A 185 -33.60 -11.23 9.53
C ILE A 185 -33.41 -12.56 8.81
N GLU A 186 -34.51 -13.26 8.55
CA GLU A 186 -34.57 -14.62 8.01
C GLU A 186 -33.63 -14.86 6.80
N PRO A 187 -33.07 -16.08 6.68
CA PRO A 187 -32.09 -16.40 5.66
C PRO A 187 -32.73 -16.43 4.26
N THR A 188 -32.72 -15.30 3.56
CA THR A 188 -32.98 -15.31 2.11
C THR A 188 -31.80 -15.97 1.41
N LYS A 189 -32.09 -17.05 0.66
CA LYS A 189 -31.16 -17.89 -0.12
C LYS A 189 -30.49 -17.16 -1.31
N MET A 190 -29.86 -16.01 -1.08
CA MET A 190 -28.87 -15.42 -1.99
C MET A 190 -27.66 -15.04 -1.15
N GLY A 191 -26.55 -15.74 -1.35
CA GLY A 191 -25.30 -15.49 -0.63
C GLY A 191 -24.96 -13.99 -0.65
N SER A 192 -24.62 -13.46 0.51
CA SER A 192 -24.52 -12.01 0.73
C SER A 192 -23.64 -11.33 -0.32
N VAL A 193 -24.20 -10.31 -0.98
CA VAL A 193 -23.51 -9.54 -2.00
C VAL A 193 -22.51 -8.64 -1.27
N ARG A 194 -21.21 -8.94 -1.37
CA ARG A 194 -20.18 -8.08 -0.79
C ARG A 194 -20.20 -6.70 -1.45
N ASN A 195 -20.19 -5.66 -0.63
CA ASN A 195 -20.05 -4.28 -1.08
C ASN A 195 -18.71 -4.12 -1.81
N ALA A 196 -18.74 -3.36 -2.91
CA ALA A 196 -17.55 -3.05 -3.68
C ALA A 196 -17.59 -1.61 -4.15
N GLN A 197 -16.46 -0.92 -4.00
CA GLN A 197 -16.25 0.45 -4.45
C GLN A 197 -15.18 0.50 -5.53
N ARG A 198 -15.25 1.51 -6.40
CA ARG A 198 -14.40 1.68 -7.57
C ARG A 198 -13.83 3.08 -7.57
N ILE A 199 -12.52 3.20 -7.42
CA ILE A 199 -11.82 4.48 -7.26
C ILE A 199 -10.80 4.60 -8.40
N PRO A 200 -11.04 5.46 -9.40
CA PRO A 200 -10.05 5.77 -10.41
C PRO A 200 -8.82 6.45 -9.77
N LEU A 201 -7.63 5.97 -10.11
CA LEU A 201 -6.36 6.53 -9.65
C LEU A 201 -5.63 7.15 -10.85
N PRO A 202 -5.93 8.42 -11.21
CA PRO A 202 -5.28 9.10 -12.33
C PRO A 202 -3.81 9.43 -12.02
N HIS A 203 -3.08 9.88 -13.04
CA HIS A 203 -1.76 10.47 -12.85
C HIS A 203 -1.80 11.58 -11.79
N ASN A 204 -0.77 11.65 -10.94
CA ASN A 204 -0.62 12.65 -9.88
C ASN A 204 -1.74 12.60 -8.82
N SER A 205 -2.25 11.40 -8.52
CA SER A 205 -3.22 11.19 -7.44
C SER A 205 -2.61 10.48 -6.25
N MET A 206 -3.23 10.67 -5.09
CA MET A 206 -2.88 10.06 -3.82
C MET A 206 -4.14 9.47 -3.19
N PHE A 207 -4.15 8.14 -3.04
CA PHE A 207 -5.20 7.44 -2.30
C PHE A 207 -4.75 7.20 -0.86
N VAL A 208 -5.48 7.76 0.10
CA VAL A 208 -5.27 7.57 1.53
C VAL A 208 -6.12 6.39 1.98
N LEU A 209 -5.45 5.30 2.39
CA LEU A 209 -6.07 4.13 2.97
C LEU A 209 -6.03 4.24 4.50
N GLY A 210 -7.23 4.37 5.07
CA GLY A 210 -7.42 4.31 6.51
C GLY A 210 -7.29 2.90 7.08
N LEU A 211 -6.86 2.79 8.34
CA LEU A 211 -6.66 1.49 8.98
C LEU A 211 -7.99 0.78 9.28
N GLU A 212 -9.09 1.50 9.51
CA GLU A 212 -10.41 0.88 9.66
C GLU A 212 -10.89 0.29 8.34
N THR A 213 -10.72 1.05 7.25
CA THR A 213 -10.95 0.55 5.90
C THR A 213 -10.06 -0.66 5.58
N ASN A 214 -8.75 -0.62 5.86
CA ASN A 214 -7.85 -1.76 5.65
C ASN A 214 -8.26 -3.00 6.49
N ALA A 215 -8.81 -2.79 7.70
CA ALA A 215 -9.27 -3.86 8.57
C ALA A 215 -10.56 -4.53 8.08
N LYS A 216 -11.43 -3.86 7.32
CA LYS A 216 -12.72 -4.43 6.89
C LYS A 216 -12.85 -4.68 5.39
N TRP A 217 -11.98 -4.06 4.60
CA TRP A 217 -11.98 -4.11 3.13
C TRP A 217 -10.70 -4.71 2.58
N LEU A 218 -10.83 -5.39 1.45
CA LEU A 218 -9.73 -5.80 0.60
C LEU A 218 -9.62 -4.83 -0.57
N HIS A 219 -8.40 -4.46 -0.94
CA HIS A 219 -8.11 -3.58 -2.05
C HIS A 219 -7.27 -4.29 -3.12
N GLY A 220 -7.39 -3.85 -4.37
CA GLY A 220 -6.55 -4.37 -5.45
C GLY A 220 -6.74 -3.65 -6.78
N ILE A 221 -5.80 -3.87 -7.70
CA ILE A 221 -5.83 -3.37 -9.08
C ILE A 221 -5.99 -4.59 -9.98
N ARG A 222 -7.08 -4.63 -10.75
CA ARG A 222 -7.35 -5.75 -11.65
C ARG A 222 -6.63 -5.59 -12.99
N GLN A 223 -6.52 -6.71 -13.71
CA GLN A 223 -6.19 -6.68 -15.12
C GLN A 223 -7.28 -5.93 -15.89
N ASP A 224 -6.87 -5.08 -16.83
CA ASP A 224 -7.75 -4.39 -17.78
C ASP A 224 -7.46 -4.86 -19.20
N LYS A 225 -8.25 -5.85 -19.63
CA LYS A 225 -8.15 -6.54 -20.92
C LYS A 225 -8.97 -5.88 -22.04
N ARG A 226 -9.58 -4.71 -21.79
CA ARG A 226 -10.26 -3.95 -22.84
C ARG A 226 -9.28 -3.56 -23.95
N LEU A 227 -9.80 -3.41 -25.16
CA LEU A 227 -9.00 -2.93 -26.30
C LEU A 227 -8.55 -1.49 -26.05
N PRO A 228 -7.38 -1.05 -26.57
CA PRO A 228 -6.93 0.33 -26.43
C PRO A 228 -7.95 1.38 -26.89
N THR A 229 -8.75 1.06 -27.92
CA THR A 229 -9.82 1.91 -28.44
C THR A 229 -11.00 2.11 -27.48
N GLU A 230 -11.14 1.25 -26.47
CA GLU A 230 -12.17 1.33 -25.42
C GLU A 230 -11.68 2.06 -24.16
N LYS A 231 -10.40 2.47 -24.15
CA LYS A 231 -9.75 3.15 -23.03
C LYS A 231 -9.70 4.65 -23.26
N THR A 232 -9.77 5.40 -22.17
CA THR A 232 -9.61 6.86 -22.17
C THR A 232 -8.15 7.27 -22.36
N PRO A 233 -7.87 8.54 -22.73
CA PRO A 233 -6.50 9.02 -22.83
C PRO A 233 -5.68 8.86 -21.54
N SER A 234 -6.28 9.03 -20.36
CA SER A 234 -5.58 8.84 -19.07
C SER A 234 -5.22 7.37 -18.83
N GLU A 235 -6.04 6.42 -19.27
CA GLU A 235 -5.81 4.98 -19.11
C GLU A 235 -4.74 4.42 -20.07
N VAL A 236 -4.38 5.15 -21.14
CA VAL A 236 -3.32 4.76 -22.10
C VAL A 236 -2.11 5.69 -22.08
N ALA A 237 -2.10 6.70 -21.21
CA ALA A 237 -0.94 7.59 -21.02
C ALA A 237 0.30 6.79 -20.58
N PHE A 238 1.50 7.32 -20.85
CA PHE A 238 2.77 6.68 -20.48
C PHE A 238 2.88 5.23 -21.00
N ASP A 239 2.40 4.99 -22.23
CA ASP A 239 2.32 3.67 -22.86
C ASP A 239 1.55 2.62 -22.04
N GLY A 240 0.60 3.08 -21.22
CA GLY A 240 -0.19 2.24 -20.31
C GLY A 240 0.54 1.84 -19.02
N ALA A 241 1.77 2.31 -18.81
CA ALA A 241 2.54 2.02 -17.61
C ALA A 241 2.16 2.94 -16.44
N ARG A 242 2.22 2.40 -15.22
CA ARG A 242 1.91 3.11 -13.96
C ARG A 242 2.93 2.76 -12.89
N ILE A 243 3.45 3.78 -12.22
CA ILE A 243 4.21 3.64 -10.98
C ILE A 243 3.29 3.94 -9.79
N SER A 244 3.37 3.06 -8.80
CA SER A 244 2.62 3.13 -7.55
C SER A 244 3.59 3.22 -6.39
N LEU A 245 3.53 4.28 -5.60
CA LEU A 245 4.34 4.44 -4.39
C LEU A 245 3.44 4.24 -3.17
N THR A 246 3.66 3.17 -2.42
CA THR A 246 2.86 2.86 -1.22
C THR A 246 3.65 3.22 0.04
N PHE A 247 3.43 4.43 0.54
CA PHE A 247 4.07 4.97 1.72
C PHE A 247 3.41 4.46 3.01
N ARG A 248 4.23 4.19 4.01
CA ARG A 248 3.81 3.74 5.35
C ARG A 248 4.67 4.42 6.41
N ARG A 249 4.10 4.61 7.60
CA ARG A 249 4.87 4.87 8.81
C ARG A 249 5.11 3.54 9.52
N ILE A 250 6.33 3.07 9.48
CA ILE A 250 6.74 1.78 10.04
C ILE A 250 7.37 1.98 11.42
N GLY A 251 6.94 1.16 12.37
CA GLY A 251 7.36 1.19 13.77
C GLY A 251 8.25 0.02 14.17
N THR A 252 8.62 -0.85 13.23
CA THR A 252 9.53 -2.00 13.43
C THR A 252 10.81 -1.79 12.63
N PHE A 253 11.95 -2.12 13.21
CA PHE A 253 13.26 -1.78 12.68
C PHE A 253 14.23 -2.95 12.79
N LEU A 254 15.18 -2.98 11.86
CA LEU A 254 16.35 -3.85 11.88
C LEU A 254 17.60 -3.03 12.20
N THR A 255 18.59 -3.66 12.84
CA THR A 255 19.94 -3.12 12.93
C THR A 255 20.63 -3.14 11.56
N ALA A 256 21.74 -2.39 11.42
CA ALA A 256 22.46 -2.25 10.16
C ALA A 256 22.93 -3.59 9.55
N ASP A 257 23.29 -4.55 10.42
CA ASP A 257 23.69 -5.91 10.05
C ASP A 257 22.51 -6.89 9.97
N GLN A 258 21.29 -6.40 10.20
CA GLN A 258 20.03 -7.15 10.22
C GLN A 258 19.99 -8.30 11.23
N SER A 259 20.91 -8.31 12.21
CA SER A 259 20.99 -9.38 13.21
C SER A 259 19.94 -9.24 14.30
N LEU A 260 19.49 -8.01 14.58
CA LEU A 260 18.49 -7.71 15.60
C LEU A 260 17.27 -7.01 15.01
N ILE A 261 16.10 -7.29 15.58
CA ILE A 261 14.82 -6.66 15.29
C ILE A 261 14.22 -6.05 16.56
N TYR A 262 13.59 -4.89 16.42
CA TYR A 262 12.91 -4.20 17.51
C TYR A 262 11.77 -3.30 17.02
N GLY A 263 10.96 -2.80 17.95
CA GLY A 263 9.86 -1.87 17.67
C GLY A 263 8.48 -2.51 17.80
N GLN A 264 7.45 -1.85 17.24
CA GLN A 264 6.04 -2.18 17.47
C GLN A 264 5.72 -3.66 17.18
N GLY A 265 6.12 -4.13 16.00
CA GLY A 265 5.84 -5.48 15.53
C GLY A 265 6.81 -6.54 16.05
N ALA A 266 7.91 -6.15 16.71
CA ALA A 266 8.90 -7.05 17.28
C ALA A 266 8.54 -7.43 18.72
N THR A 267 9.16 -8.48 19.26
CA THR A 267 9.01 -8.83 20.68
C THR A 267 9.65 -7.76 21.57
N GLY A 268 10.86 -7.32 21.21
CA GLY A 268 11.54 -6.17 21.81
C GLY A 268 11.03 -4.86 21.27
N LYS A 269 10.52 -3.95 22.11
CA LYS A 269 9.88 -2.70 21.63
C LYS A 269 10.85 -1.54 21.42
N THR A 270 12.09 -1.66 21.90
CA THR A 270 13.13 -0.63 21.81
C THR A 270 14.47 -1.25 21.38
N LEU A 271 15.44 -0.43 20.99
CA LEU A 271 16.76 -0.91 20.59
C LEU A 271 17.48 -1.63 21.74
N GLU A 272 17.30 -1.17 22.99
CA GLU A 272 17.88 -1.81 24.18
C GLU A 272 17.27 -3.19 24.47
N THR A 273 16.04 -3.41 24.01
CA THR A 273 15.30 -4.67 24.18
C THR A 273 15.25 -5.50 22.90
N ALA A 274 16.02 -5.12 21.88
CA ALA A 274 16.06 -5.77 20.59
C ALA A 274 16.40 -7.27 20.72
N ARG A 275 15.83 -8.07 19.82
CA ARG A 275 15.97 -9.53 19.82
C ARG A 275 16.65 -10.00 18.54
N PRO A 276 17.38 -11.13 18.58
CA PRO A 276 17.85 -11.77 17.36
C PRO A 276 16.71 -12.04 16.38
N VAL A 277 16.95 -11.76 15.10
CA VAL A 277 16.01 -12.15 14.05
C VAL A 277 15.84 -13.67 13.99
N ILE A 278 14.63 -14.10 13.66
CA ILE A 278 14.28 -15.50 13.47
C ILE A 278 14.03 -15.75 11.98
N ASN A 279 14.69 -16.76 11.42
CA ASN A 279 14.54 -17.13 10.02
C ASN A 279 14.14 -18.61 9.92
N GLY A 280 13.03 -18.89 9.22
CA GLY A 280 12.59 -20.25 8.88
C GLY A 280 12.32 -21.19 10.06
N VAL A 281 12.17 -20.69 11.29
CA VAL A 281 11.72 -21.51 12.43
C VAL A 281 10.23 -21.74 12.30
N GLU A 282 9.85 -23.00 12.09
CA GLU A 282 8.52 -23.42 11.65
C GLU A 282 7.38 -22.85 12.52
N ASP A 283 7.44 -23.02 13.84
CA ASP A 283 6.34 -22.61 14.73
C ASP A 283 6.12 -21.08 14.77
N GLU A 284 7.18 -20.29 14.92
CA GLU A 284 7.07 -18.82 14.94
C GLU A 284 6.69 -18.26 13.56
N THR A 285 7.22 -18.87 12.49
CA THR A 285 6.88 -18.56 11.10
C THR A 285 5.40 -18.82 10.83
N ASN A 286 4.90 -20.01 11.22
CA ASN A 286 3.51 -20.40 11.07
C ASN A 286 2.58 -19.49 11.86
N ARG A 287 2.95 -19.09 13.09
CA ARG A 287 2.17 -18.15 13.89
C ARG A 287 2.01 -16.80 13.19
N LEU A 288 3.10 -16.23 12.66
CA LEU A 288 3.03 -14.95 11.96
C LEU A 288 2.23 -15.05 10.65
N ILE A 289 2.40 -16.13 9.88
CA ILE A 289 1.63 -16.40 8.66
C ILE A 289 0.13 -16.56 8.97
N MET A 290 -0.21 -17.26 10.05
CA MET A 290 -1.59 -17.39 10.51
C MET A 290 -2.18 -16.03 10.86
N GLY A 291 -1.45 -15.19 11.60
CA GLY A 291 -1.87 -13.82 11.90
C GLY A 291 -2.15 -13.02 10.62
N PHE A 292 -1.24 -13.05 9.64
CA PHE A 292 -1.47 -12.40 8.33
C PHE A 292 -2.72 -12.94 7.61
N GLY A 293 -2.95 -14.25 7.71
CA GLY A 293 -4.13 -14.91 7.17
C GLY A 293 -5.42 -14.42 7.84
N ASN A 294 -5.43 -14.37 9.18
CA ASN A 294 -6.54 -13.88 9.98
C ASN A 294 -6.84 -12.42 9.66
N GLU A 295 -5.82 -11.56 9.63
CA GLU A 295 -5.96 -10.15 9.23
C GLU A 295 -6.49 -9.99 7.81
N ASN A 296 -6.26 -10.94 6.90
CA ASN A 296 -6.82 -10.84 5.54
C ASN A 296 -8.28 -11.30 5.45
N GLN A 297 -8.72 -12.17 6.37
CA GLN A 297 -10.01 -12.87 6.27
C GLN A 297 -11.07 -12.29 7.19
N ARG A 298 -10.66 -11.76 8.35
CA ARG A 298 -11.52 -11.29 9.43
C ARG A 298 -11.62 -9.78 9.43
N SER A 299 -12.85 -9.28 9.54
CA SER A 299 -13.22 -7.88 9.68
C SER A 299 -13.23 -7.42 11.14
N ASP A 300 -13.34 -8.36 12.07
CA ASP A 300 -13.24 -8.21 13.53
C ASP A 300 -11.83 -8.52 14.05
N PHE A 301 -10.80 -8.33 13.21
CA PHE A 301 -9.42 -8.69 13.55
C PHE A 301 -8.94 -7.98 14.82
N ASP A 302 -8.56 -8.75 15.83
CA ASP A 302 -7.99 -8.26 17.09
C ASP A 302 -6.46 -8.21 16.98
N TRP A 303 -5.94 -7.00 16.75
CA TRP A 303 -4.51 -6.77 16.59
C TRP A 303 -3.71 -7.17 17.83
N GLU A 304 -4.22 -6.89 19.04
CA GLU A 304 -3.50 -7.18 20.27
C GLU A 304 -3.42 -8.69 20.53
N ALA A 305 -4.52 -9.42 20.30
CA ALA A 305 -4.54 -10.86 20.45
C ALA A 305 -3.60 -11.57 19.45
N GLU A 306 -3.50 -11.07 18.22
CA GLU A 306 -2.76 -11.74 17.13
C GLU A 306 -1.30 -11.27 17.04
N TYR A 307 -1.06 -9.98 17.22
CA TYR A 307 0.25 -9.32 17.03
C TYR A 307 0.84 -8.67 18.28
N GLY A 308 0.06 -8.43 19.34
CA GLY A 308 0.52 -7.68 20.53
C GLY A 308 1.79 -8.26 21.17
N ARG A 309 1.92 -9.59 21.16
CA ARG A 309 3.11 -10.30 21.66
C ARG A 309 4.40 -10.02 20.85
N GLY A 310 4.26 -9.45 19.65
CA GLY A 310 5.34 -9.27 18.69
C GLY A 310 5.73 -10.56 17.96
N SER A 311 6.59 -10.41 16.96
CA SER A 311 7.28 -11.51 16.29
C SER A 311 8.66 -11.03 15.86
N ASP A 312 9.68 -11.86 16.05
CA ASP A 312 11.03 -11.57 15.60
C ASP A 312 11.36 -12.27 14.27
N VAL A 313 10.36 -12.88 13.63
CA VAL A 313 10.50 -13.51 12.30
C VAL A 313 10.77 -12.46 11.24
N LEU A 314 11.83 -12.67 10.46
CA LEU A 314 12.20 -11.86 9.30
C LEU A 314 11.94 -12.62 7.99
N HIS A 315 12.52 -13.81 7.84
CA HIS A 315 12.35 -14.66 6.65
C HIS A 315 11.48 -15.89 6.94
N PHE A 316 10.53 -16.16 6.04
CA PHE A 316 9.55 -17.27 6.16
C PHE A 316 10.06 -18.59 5.60
N VAL A 317 11.15 -18.57 4.85
CA VAL A 317 11.88 -19.75 4.37
C VAL A 317 13.29 -19.73 4.93
N ASN A 318 13.86 -20.90 5.22
CA ASN A 318 15.30 -20.98 5.46
C ASN A 318 16.01 -20.66 4.14
N GLU A 319 16.81 -19.60 4.09
CA GLU A 319 17.82 -19.48 3.06
C GLU A 319 18.71 -20.72 3.17
N ALA A 320 18.61 -21.64 2.20
CA ALA A 320 19.64 -22.65 2.06
C ALA A 320 20.94 -21.87 1.82
N ALA A 321 21.93 -22.06 2.70
CA ALA A 321 23.25 -21.48 2.53
C ALA A 321 23.69 -21.67 1.07
N PRO A 322 24.26 -20.66 0.40
CA PRO A 322 24.72 -20.82 -0.96
C PRO A 322 25.68 -22.01 -0.99
N ALA A 323 25.41 -22.96 -1.88
CA ALA A 323 26.31 -24.08 -2.09
C ALA A 323 27.69 -23.53 -2.43
N SER A 324 28.65 -23.80 -1.56
CA SER A 324 30.07 -23.46 -1.69
C SER A 324 30.68 -24.00 -2.97
#